data_AF-A0A2W4TN61-F1
#
_entry.id   AF-A0A2W4TN61-F1
#
_cell.length_a   1.000
_cell.length_b   1.000
_cell.length_c   1.000
_cell.angle_alpha   90.00
_cell.angle_beta   90.00
_cell.angle_gamma   90.00
#
_symmetry.space_group_name_H-M   'P 1'
#
loop_
_entity.id
_entity.type
_entity.pdbx_description
1 polymer ?
#
loop_
_entity_poly.entity_id
_entity_poly.type
_entity_poly.pdbx_seq_one_letter_code
_entity_poly.pdbx_strand_id
1 'polypeptide(L)' 'RPDEARSLLQALYKTEADILPDHEAGTLTVRLHHSANASTDAVIQKLCDELNETETLFPRTNLRLIYNVG' A
#
# COMPACT_ATOMS: atom_id res chain seq x y z
N ARG A 1 -16.52 -9.61 9.21
CA ARG A 1 -16.46 -9.57 10.70
C ARG A 1 -15.19 -8.82 11.11
N PRO A 2 -15.15 -8.03 12.20
CA PRO A 2 -13.97 -7.20 12.54
C PRO A 2 -12.67 -8.00 12.70
N ASP A 3 -12.76 -9.26 13.15
CA ASP A 3 -11.61 -10.16 13.28
C ASP A 3 -10.95 -10.53 11.93
N GLU A 4 -11.74 -10.60 10.86
CA GLU A 4 -11.24 -10.92 9.51
C GLU A 4 -10.44 -9.73 8.95
N ALA A 5 -10.93 -8.51 9.11
CA ALA A 5 -10.23 -7.30 8.68
C ALA A 5 -8.90 -7.11 9.45
N ARG A 6 -8.92 -7.34 10.77
CA ARG A 6 -7.70 -7.28 11.58
C ARG A 6 -6.69 -8.35 11.19
N SER A 7 -7.15 -9.58 10.98
CA SER A 7 -6.29 -10.70 10.57
C SER A 7 -5.66 -10.46 9.20
N LEU A 8 -6.43 -9.87 8.27
CA LEU A 8 -5.93 -9.45 6.97
C LEU A 8 -4.81 -8.41 7.09
N LEU A 9 -5.04 -7.33 7.85
CA LEU A 9 -4.02 -6.29 8.06
C LEU A 9 -2.77 -6.86 8.74
N GLN A 10 -2.92 -7.77 9.70
CA GLN A 10 -1.78 -8.44 10.33
C GLN A 10 -0.99 -9.30 9.36
N ALA A 11 -1.66 -9.97 8.41
CA ALA A 11 -0.97 -10.71 7.36
C ALA A 11 -0.24 -9.76 6.40
N LEU A 12 -0.89 -8.66 5.99
CA LEU A 12 -0.31 -7.63 5.13
C LEU A 12 0.92 -6.95 5.75
N TYR A 13 0.92 -6.68 7.06
CA TYR A 13 2.09 -6.09 7.72
C TYR A 13 3.29 -7.06 7.83
N LYS A 14 3.09 -8.34 7.54
CA LYS A 14 4.16 -9.35 7.53
C LYS A 14 4.67 -9.66 6.13
N THR A 15 4.01 -9.16 5.08
CA THR A 15 4.49 -9.31 3.72
C THR A 15 5.56 -8.28 3.44
N GLU A 16 6.57 -8.66 2.67
CA GLU A 16 7.52 -7.71 2.14
C GLU A 16 6.80 -6.74 1.18
N ALA A 17 7.41 -5.57 0.97
CA ALA A 17 6.93 -4.60 0.01
C ALA A 17 8.13 -3.95 -0.68
N ASP A 18 7.99 -3.66 -1.98
CA ASP A 18 9.02 -2.91 -2.70
C ASP A 18 8.83 -1.42 -2.42
N ILE A 19 9.94 -0.73 -2.18
CA ILE A 19 9.98 0.73 -2.04
C ILE A 19 10.73 1.29 -3.24
N LEU A 20 10.00 1.98 -4.11
CA LEU A 20 10.46 2.42 -5.41
C LEU A 20 10.37 3.96 -5.49
N PRO A 21 11.48 4.68 -5.22
CA PRO A 21 11.51 6.12 -5.38
C PRO A 21 11.55 6.50 -6.86
N ASP A 22 10.69 7.42 -7.27
CA ASP A 22 10.73 8.09 -8.57
C ASP A 22 10.91 9.59 -8.32
N HIS A 23 12.15 10.05 -8.46
CA HIS A 23 12.50 11.45 -8.24
C HIS A 23 12.04 12.37 -9.37
N GLU A 24 11.81 11.85 -10.58
CA GLU A 24 11.33 12.65 -11.70
C GLU A 24 9.82 12.88 -11.59
N ALA A 25 9.06 11.85 -11.23
CA ALA A 25 7.63 11.95 -10.95
C ALA A 25 7.33 12.56 -9.57
N GLY A 26 8.32 12.66 -8.68
CA GLY A 26 8.13 13.16 -7.32
C GLY A 26 7.32 12.21 -6.44
N THR A 27 7.46 10.90 -6.65
CA THR A 27 6.69 9.87 -5.93
C THR A 27 7.59 8.85 -5.25
N LEU A 28 7.05 8.20 -4.21
CA LEU A 28 7.63 7.04 -3.56
C LEU A 28 6.58 5.94 -3.58
N THR A 29 6.76 4.98 -4.49
CA THR A 29 5.79 3.89 -4.64
C THR A 29 6.08 2.79 -3.63
N VAL A 30 5.07 2.40 -2.87
CA VAL A 30 5.07 1.25 -1.96
C VAL A 30 4.23 0.16 -2.59
N ARG A 31 4.90 -0.87 -3.12
CA ARG A 31 4.25 -2.01 -3.78
C ARG A 31 4.07 -3.15 -2.80
N LEU A 32 2.81 -3.43 -2.47
CA LEU A 32 2.45 -4.48 -1.52
C LEU A 32 2.43 -5.84 -2.22
N HIS A 33 3.27 -6.77 -1.76
CA HIS A 33 3.23 -8.16 -2.24
C HIS A 33 2.11 -8.91 -1.52
N HIS A 34 1.12 -9.41 -2.25
CA HIS A 34 0.05 -10.22 -1.67
C HIS A 34 0.08 -11.66 -2.20
N SER A 35 -0.25 -12.61 -1.34
CA SER A 35 -0.32 -14.03 -1.72
C SER A 35 -1.70 -14.39 -2.27
N ALA A 36 -1.81 -14.43 -3.60
CA ALA A 36 -2.69 -15.30 -4.42
C ALA A 36 -4.17 -15.49 -4.02
N ASN A 37 -4.83 -14.54 -3.35
CA ASN A 37 -6.26 -14.59 -3.07
C ASN A 37 -6.98 -13.36 -3.66
N ALA A 38 -7.49 -13.50 -4.88
CA ALA A 38 -8.21 -12.45 -5.61
C ALA A 38 -9.36 -11.80 -4.84
N SER A 39 -9.98 -12.52 -3.89
CA SER A 39 -11.03 -11.99 -3.02
C SER A 39 -10.53 -10.93 -2.03
N THR A 40 -9.24 -10.98 -1.69
CA THR A 40 -8.58 -10.08 -0.75
C THR A 40 -8.02 -8.85 -1.44
N ASP A 41 -7.65 -8.98 -2.71
CA ASP A 41 -7.04 -7.92 -3.52
C ASP A 41 -7.96 -6.71 -3.66
N ALA A 42 -9.27 -6.92 -3.82
CA ALA A 42 -10.23 -5.82 -3.89
C ALA A 42 -10.26 -4.99 -2.58
N VAL A 43 -10.06 -5.63 -1.43
CA VAL A 43 -10.02 -4.95 -0.14
C VAL A 43 -8.69 -4.20 0.04
N ILE A 44 -7.57 -4.82 -0.36
CA ILE A 44 -6.26 -4.18 -0.29
C ILE A 44 -6.20 -3.01 -1.28
N GLN A 45 -6.73 -3.15 -2.49
CA GLN A 45 -6.80 -2.07 -3.48
C GLN A 45 -7.58 -0.89 -2.93
N LYS A 46 -8.74 -1.12 -2.30
CA LYS A 46 -9.50 -0.05 -1.67
C LYS A 46 -8.71 0.66 -0.58
N LEU A 47 -7.95 -0.08 0.24
CA LEU A 47 -7.05 0.52 1.23
C LEU A 47 -5.96 1.38 0.56
N CYS A 48 -5.35 0.89 -0.53
CA CYS A 48 -4.37 1.66 -1.29
C CYS A 48 -4.97 2.96 -1.84
N ASP A 49 -6.19 2.91 -2.37
CA ASP A 49 -6.90 4.08 -2.88
C ASP A 49 -7.15 5.11 -1.77
N GLU A 50 -7.68 4.68 -0.62
CA GLU A 50 -7.89 5.55 0.55
C GLU A 50 -6.58 6.18 1.06
N LEU A 51 -5.46 5.42 1.05
CA LEU A 51 -4.15 5.95 1.41
C LEU A 51 -3.63 6.96 0.37
N ASN A 52 -3.83 6.70 -0.92
CA ASN A 52 -3.39 7.57 -2.00
C ASN A 52 -4.15 8.90 -2.02
N GLU A 53 -5.42 8.90 -1.63
CA GLU A 53 -6.26 10.10 -1.49
C GLU A 53 -5.75 11.06 -0.40
N THR A 54 -4.98 10.58 0.58
CA THR A 54 -4.40 11.46 1.62
C THR A 54 -3.30 12.37 1.09
N GLU A 55 -2.80 12.12 -0.13
CA GLU A 55 -1.69 12.84 -0.76
C GLU A 55 -0.45 12.97 0.14
N THR A 56 -0.23 11.99 1.01
CA THR A 56 0.81 12.05 2.04
C THR A 56 2.20 12.19 1.43
N LEU A 57 2.98 13.15 1.92
CA LEU A 57 4.39 13.29 1.60
C LEU A 57 5.25 12.47 2.54
N PHE A 58 6.25 11.77 2.00
CA PHE A 58 7.19 11.03 2.82
C PHE A 58 8.09 12.00 3.62
N PRO A 59 8.27 11.79 4.94
CA PRO A 59 8.93 12.75 5.81
C PRO A 59 10.30 13.20 5.29
N ARG A 60 10.58 14.50 5.42
CA ARG A 60 11.86 15.13 5.01
C ARG A 60 12.17 14.99 3.51
N THR A 61 11.17 14.68 2.68
CA THR A 61 11.29 14.64 1.22
C THR A 61 10.10 15.37 0.59
N ASN A 62 10.16 15.55 -0.73
CA ASN A 62 9.02 16.02 -1.54
C ASN A 62 8.35 14.87 -2.30
N LEU A 63 8.59 13.62 -1.90
CA LEU A 63 8.04 12.45 -2.58
C LEU A 63 6.63 12.16 -2.03
N ARG A 64 5.63 12.16 -2.92
CA ARG A 64 4.27 11.70 -2.58
C ARG A 64 4.26 10.18 -2.48
N LEU A 65 3.70 9.66 -1.40
CA LEU A 65 3.47 8.23 -1.24
C LEU A 65 2.39 7.74 -2.20
N ILE A 66 2.69 6.68 -2.91
CA ILE A 66 1.74 5.97 -3.79
C ILE A 66 1.75 4.49 -3.40
N TYR A 67 0.60 3.95 -3.05
CA TYR A 67 0.40 2.56 -2.69
C TYR A 67 -0.23 1.81 -3.86
N ASN A 68 0.31 0.64 -4.20
CA ASN A 68 -0.30 -0.26 -5.19
C ASN A 68 -0.15 -1.73 -4.78
N VAL A 69 -1.05 -2.56 -5.31
CA VAL A 69 -1.01 -4.01 -5.15
C VAL A 69 -0.14 -4.58 -6.27
N GLY A 70 0.82 -5.45 -5.89
CA GLY A 70 1.81 -6.00 -6.80
C GLY A 70 1.41 -7.26 -7.53
#